data_AF-A0A0B5D7T3-F1
#
_entry.id   AF-A0A0B5D7T3-F1
#
_cell.length_a   1.000
_cell.length_b   1.000
_cell.length_c   1.000
_cell.angle_alpha   90.00
_cell.angle_beta   90.00
_cell.angle_gamma   90.00
#
_symmetry.space_group_name_H-M   'P 1'
#
loop_
_entity.id
_entity.type
_entity.pdbx_description
1 polymer ?
#
loop_
_entity_poly.entity_id
_entity_poly.type
_entity_poly.pdbx_seq_one_letter_code
_entity_poly.pdbx_strand_id
1 'polypeptide(L)' 'MPNGVRAGALDARWIKSRHSNAEGNCVEVAALADGAIAVRNSRDPEGPALVYTSAEVRAFLAGAKEGEFDHLV' A
#
# COMPACT_ATOMS: atom_id res chain seq x y z
N MET A 1 9.92 7.19 7.84
CA MET A 1 8.90 8.26 7.74
C MET A 1 7.75 7.92 8.68
N PRO A 2 7.07 8.88 9.32
CA PRO A 2 5.86 8.59 10.09
C PRO A 2 4.73 8.13 9.15
N ASN A 3 3.82 7.28 9.62
CA ASN A 3 2.63 6.91 8.85
C ASN A 3 1.69 8.12 8.66
N GLY A 4 1.04 8.21 7.49
CA GLY A 4 0.15 9.33 7.16
C GLY A 4 0.83 10.50 6.43
N VAL A 5 1.97 10.26 5.76
CA VAL A 5 2.59 11.27 4.88
C VAL A 5 1.69 11.55 3.67
N ARG A 6 1.74 12.77 3.14
CA ARG A 6 1.02 13.10 1.90
C ARG A 6 1.58 12.29 0.73
N ALA A 7 0.74 11.52 0.04
CA ALA A 7 1.17 10.66 -1.06
C ALA A 7 1.80 11.46 -2.22
N GLY A 8 1.28 12.64 -2.53
CA GLY A 8 1.86 13.53 -3.56
C GLY A 8 3.23 14.12 -3.21
N ALA A 9 3.66 14.03 -1.94
CA ALA A 9 5.02 14.43 -1.53
C ALA A 9 6.05 13.29 -1.69
N LEU A 10 5.60 12.07 -2.01
CA LEU A 10 6.47 10.93 -2.26
C LEU A 10 6.84 10.88 -3.74
N ASP A 11 8.12 11.00 -4.04
CA ASP A 11 8.65 10.71 -5.38
C ASP A 11 8.65 9.19 -5.59
N ALA A 12 7.54 8.67 -6.10
CA ALA A 12 7.29 7.24 -6.15
C ALA A 12 6.48 6.85 -7.39
N ARG A 13 6.81 5.68 -7.96
CA ARG A 13 6.02 5.08 -9.04
C ARG A 13 4.93 4.18 -8.47
N TRP A 14 3.70 4.70 -8.45
CA TRP A 14 2.54 3.99 -7.94
C TRP A 14 2.03 2.91 -8.90
N ILE A 15 1.72 1.74 -8.34
CA ILE A 15 1.19 0.57 -9.05
C ILE A 15 -0.19 0.26 -8.48
N LYS A 16 -1.21 0.38 -9.33
CA LYS A 16 -2.60 0.05 -8.96
C LYS A 16 -2.80 -1.46 -8.94
N SER A 17 -3.51 -1.95 -7.93
CA SER A 17 -3.93 -3.35 -7.88
C SER A 17 -4.83 -3.68 -9.05
N ARG A 18 -4.60 -4.82 -9.71
CA ARG A 18 -5.49 -5.34 -10.77
C ARG A 18 -6.89 -5.70 -10.26
N HIS A 19 -7.06 -5.86 -8.94
CA HIS A 19 -8.34 -6.13 -8.31
C HIS A 19 -9.11 -4.84 -7.95
N SER A 20 -8.50 -3.66 -8.17
CA SER A 20 -9.19 -2.38 -8.12
C SER A 20 -10.05 -2.22 -9.38
N ASN A 21 -11.30 -1.81 -9.21
CA ASN A 21 -12.19 -1.48 -10.30
C ASN A 21 -12.79 -0.07 -10.09
N ALA A 22 -13.59 0.40 -11.04
CA ALA A 22 -14.20 1.73 -10.96
C ALA A 22 -15.18 1.87 -9.77
N GLU A 23 -15.70 0.76 -9.28
CA GLU A 23 -16.73 0.71 -8.24
C GLU A 23 -16.16 0.46 -6.83
N GLY A 24 -14.88 0.09 -6.68
CA GLY A 24 -14.28 -0.18 -5.37
C GLY A 24 -12.85 -0.74 -5.38
N ASN A 25 -12.35 -1.07 -4.17
CA ASN A 25 -11.05 -1.70 -3.91
C ASN A 25 -9.83 -0.91 -4.39
N CYS A 26 -9.93 0.42 -4.48
CA CYS A 26 -8.93 1.29 -5.10
C CYS A 26 -7.64 1.41 -4.24
N VAL A 27 -6.69 0.51 -4.46
CA VAL A 27 -5.42 0.46 -3.72
C VAL A 27 -4.26 0.58 -4.69
N GLU A 28 -3.31 1.45 -4.34
CA GLU A 28 -2.03 1.62 -5.02
C GLU A 28 -0.89 1.40 -4.05
N VAL A 29 0.20 0.81 -4.55
CA VAL A 29 1.44 0.58 -3.80
C VAL A 29 2.64 1.12 -4.56
N ALA A 30 3.68 1.57 -3.85
CA ALA A 30 4.91 2.02 -4.47
C ALA A 30 6.14 1.62 -3.64
N ALA A 31 7.22 1.25 -4.31
CA ALA A 31 8.53 1.14 -3.68
C ALA A 31 9.17 2.53 -3.60
N LEU A 32 9.73 2.87 -2.44
CA LEU A 32 10.43 4.12 -2.18
C LEU A 32 11.96 3.93 -2.29
N ALA A 33 12.68 5.02 -2.49
CA ALA A 33 14.14 5.01 -2.68
C ALA A 33 14.91 4.48 -1.45
N ASP A 34 14.35 4.61 -0.24
CA ASP A 34 14.91 4.11 1.01
C ASP A 34 14.59 2.63 1.28
N GLY A 35 13.93 1.95 0.34
CA GLY A 35 13.53 0.55 0.47
C GLY A 35 12.23 0.33 1.25
N ALA A 36 11.55 1.40 1.68
CA ALA A 36 10.21 1.31 2.23
C ALA A 36 9.16 1.10 1.11
N ILE A 37 7.96 0.69 1.53
CA ILE A 37 6.81 0.47 0.65
C ILE A 37 5.68 1.38 1.12
N ALA A 38 5.18 2.22 0.21
CA ALA A 38 4.03 3.07 0.46
C ALA A 38 2.74 2.43 -0.06
N VAL A 39 1.63 2.63 0.66
CA VAL A 39 0.28 2.21 0.27
C VAL A 39 -0.66 3.42 0.34
N ARG A 40 -1.47 3.64 -0.69
CA ARG A 40 -2.48 4.72 -0.72
C ARG A 40 -3.80 4.27 -1.34
N ASN A 41 -4.84 5.07 -1.10
CA ASN A 41 -6.13 4.96 -1.79
C ASN A 41 -6.05 5.62 -3.17
N SER A 42 -6.29 4.88 -4.25
CA SER A 42 -6.19 5.43 -5.61
C SER A 42 -7.27 6.47 -5.94
N ARG A 43 -8.35 6.56 -5.16
CA ARG A 43 -9.38 7.62 -5.30
C ARG A 43 -8.97 8.94 -4.63
N ASP A 44 -7.95 8.90 -3.78
CA ASP A 44 -7.37 10.06 -3.13
C ASP A 44 -5.84 10.04 -3.30
N PRO A 45 -5.33 10.23 -4.53
CA PRO A 45 -3.92 10.08 -4.84
C PRO A 45 -3.03 11.10 -4.12
N GLU A 46 -3.60 12.23 -3.67
CA GLU A 46 -2.92 13.25 -2.87
C GLU A 46 -3.13 13.07 -1.36
N GLY A 47 -3.97 12.12 -0.96
CA GLY A 47 -4.28 11.80 0.42
C GLY A 47 -3.12 11.18 1.20
N PRO A 48 -3.38 10.71 2.43
CA PRO A 48 -2.36 10.07 3.24
C PRO A 48 -1.92 8.72 2.65
N ALA A 49 -0.60 8.50 2.65
CA ALA A 49 0.02 7.21 2.42
C ALA A 49 0.50 6.59 3.74
N LEU A 50 0.32 5.28 3.86
CA LEU A 50 0.94 4.47 4.91
C LEU A 50 2.27 3.96 4.37
N VAL A 51 3.33 4.05 5.17
CA VAL A 51 4.70 3.71 4.78
C VAL A 51 5.20 2.60 5.69
N TYR A 52 5.47 1.45 5.10
CA TYR A 52 5.93 0.25 5.79
C TYR A 52 7.35 -0.08 5.40
N THR A 53 8.07 -0.72 6.31
CA THR A 53 9.34 -1.35 5.99
C THR A 53 9.13 -2.56 5.07
N SER A 54 10.18 -2.92 4.32
CA SER A 54 10.14 -4.14 3.51
C SER A 54 9.93 -5.41 4.34
N ALA A 55 10.38 -5.43 5.60
CA ALA A 55 10.18 -6.55 6.51
C ALA A 55 8.71 -6.71 6.91
N GLU A 56 8.02 -5.62 7.26
CA GLU A 56 6.59 -5.64 7.60
C GLU A 56 5.75 -6.12 6.41
N VAL A 57 6.03 -5.62 5.20
CA VAL A 57 5.31 -6.07 4.00
C VAL A 57 5.56 -7.54 3.69
N ARG A 58 6.81 -8.04 3.87
CA ARG A 58 7.10 -9.47 3.69
C ARG A 58 6.33 -10.33 4.69
N ALA A 59 6.31 -9.94 5.96
CA ALA A 59 5.56 -10.65 6.99
C ALA A 59 4.06 -10.66 6.68
N PHE A 60 3.49 -9.51 6.32
CA PHE A 60 2.08 -9.40 5.93
C PHE A 60 1.73 -10.29 4.74
N LEU A 61 2.57 -10.29 3.68
CA LEU A 61 2.36 -11.14 2.51
C LEU A 61 2.48 -12.63 2.81
N ALA A 62 3.32 -13.03 3.77
CA ALA A 62 3.41 -14.42 4.20
C ALA A 62 2.10 -14.84 4.89
N GLY A 63 1.66 -14.12 5.92
CA GLY A 63 0.40 -14.39 6.63
C GLY A 63 -0.83 -14.36 5.70
N ALA A 64 -0.90 -13.38 4.79
CA ALA A 64 -1.99 -13.31 3.81
C ALA A 64 -2.02 -14.50 2.84
N LYS A 65 -0.86 -15.05 2.45
CA LYS A 65 -0.80 -16.26 1.61
C LYS A 65 -1.15 -17.54 2.37
N GLU A 66 -0.90 -17.55 3.68
CA GLU A 66 -1.25 -18.64 4.58
C GLU A 66 -2.72 -18.59 5.02
N GLY A 67 -3.47 -17.56 4.61
CA GLY A 67 -4.88 -17.38 4.98
C GLY A 67 -5.07 -16.88 6.41
N GLU A 68 -4.03 -16.35 7.06
CA GLU A 68 -4.05 -15.89 8.46
C GLU A 68 -5.16 -14.85 8.72
N PHE A 69 -5.48 -14.05 7.69
CA PHE A 69 -6.41 -12.93 7.77
C PHE A 69 -7.76 -13.18 7.06
N ASP A 70 -8.02 -14.39 6.55
CA ASP A 70 -9.23 -14.67 5.76
C ASP A 70 -10.52 -14.49 6.57
N HIS A 71 -10.45 -14.64 7.90
CA HIS A 71 -11.57 -14.41 8.81
C HIS A 71 -12.05 -12.95 8.89
N LEU A 72 -11.30 -12.00 8.31
CA LEU A 72 -11.66 -10.59 8.29
C LEU A 72 -12.53 -10.19 7.07
N VAL A 73 -12.70 -11.08 6.09
CA VAL A 73 -13.36 -10.77 4.79
C VAL A 73 -14.49 -11.73 4.44
#